data_AF-A0A8S3TCQ2-F1
#
_entry.id   AF-A0A8S3TCQ2-F1
#
_cell.length_a   1.000
_cell.length_b   1.000
_cell.length_c   1.000
_cell.angle_alpha   90.00
_cell.angle_beta   90.00
_cell.angle_gamma   90.00
#
_symmetry.space_group_name_H-M   'P 1'
#
loop_
_entity.id
_entity.type
_entity.pdbx_description
1 polymer ?
#
loop_
_entity_poly.entity_id
_entity_poly.type
_entity_poly.pdbx_seq_one_letter_code
_entity_poly.pdbx_strand_id
1 'polypeptide(L)'
;MAVVADIQEIIKSTKLKRSKNARSVMNSVTASISGENLANSRGKIKLCKNLGLPARRVAGGQRIRSRILKSESSAWALTQQKTRKDSISEETKKTVYNFWLSDGISHPTGNKSDIKRERLGPNLYTSHMTHVLEKTQTDAYLDFVAKYPEIKIGQRAFEKLRPFFVRPASEKDRNTCCCRYHVEANLVFKACMKFRKSCDRETDSQESDYPVFEKMSDLIHITLCPKVNGFYRKNCLDRKCSLCGVGNFKLSPNESQSSSTVEWQKYEYITEKSKGKNVRRRLTLIKKKTSVNEMFLNLKKLLETFPRSPAPIKLAKQST
;
A
#
# COMPACT_ATOMS: atom_id res chain seq x y z
N MET A 1 15.22 -27.24 -51.81
CA MET A 1 14.68 -27.60 -50.48
C MET A 1 15.33 -26.75 -49.37
N ALA A 2 15.26 -25.42 -49.43
CA ALA A 2 15.85 -24.56 -48.38
C ALA A 2 14.97 -24.49 -47.13
N VAL A 3 13.68 -24.19 -47.33
CA VAL A 3 12.68 -24.04 -46.24
C VAL A 3 12.59 -25.28 -45.33
N VAL A 4 12.74 -26.49 -45.88
CA VAL A 4 12.71 -27.73 -45.07
C VAL A 4 13.95 -27.85 -44.20
N ALA A 5 15.11 -27.44 -44.68
CA ALA A 5 16.35 -27.43 -43.91
C ALA A 5 16.29 -26.40 -42.76
N ASP A 6 15.75 -25.20 -43.04
CA ASP A 6 15.55 -24.17 -42.01
C ASP A 6 14.60 -24.65 -40.90
N ILE A 7 13.50 -25.31 -41.28
CA ILE A 7 12.55 -25.88 -40.31
C ILE A 7 13.23 -26.99 -39.47
N GLN A 8 14.07 -27.84 -40.09
CA GLN A 8 14.83 -28.85 -39.37
C GLN A 8 15.79 -28.23 -38.37
N GLU A 9 16.47 -27.14 -38.73
CA GLU A 9 17.39 -26.42 -37.83
C GLU A 9 16.65 -25.83 -36.62
N ILE A 10 15.51 -25.19 -36.86
CA ILE A 10 14.64 -24.67 -35.80
C ILE A 10 14.18 -25.82 -34.88
N ILE A 11 13.76 -26.96 -35.43
CA ILE A 11 13.35 -28.12 -34.64
C ILE A 11 14.52 -28.67 -33.81
N LYS A 12 15.70 -28.85 -34.41
CA LYS A 12 16.90 -29.37 -33.71
C LYS A 12 17.29 -28.46 -32.55
N SER A 13 17.28 -27.15 -32.75
CA SER A 13 17.66 -26.16 -31.73
C SER A 13 16.63 -25.99 -30.61
N THR A 14 15.38 -26.40 -30.80
CA THR A 14 14.28 -26.18 -29.84
C THR A 14 13.73 -27.45 -29.19
N LYS A 15 13.79 -28.61 -29.85
CA LYS A 15 13.18 -29.88 -29.38
C LYS A 15 13.68 -30.34 -28.01
N LEU A 16 14.93 -30.04 -27.66
CA LEU A 16 15.54 -30.44 -26.38
C LEU A 16 15.34 -29.41 -25.25
N LYS A 17 14.90 -28.19 -25.57
CA LYS A 17 14.73 -27.12 -24.58
C LYS A 17 13.45 -27.32 -23.77
N ARG A 18 13.55 -27.28 -22.43
CA ARG A 18 12.41 -27.49 -21.50
C ARG A 18 11.61 -26.22 -21.15
N SER A 19 11.97 -25.06 -21.70
CA SER A 19 11.34 -23.76 -21.38
C SER A 19 9.90 -23.64 -21.94
N LYS A 20 9.10 -22.73 -21.35
CA LYS A 20 7.76 -22.40 -21.86
C LYS A 20 7.82 -21.83 -23.28
N ASN A 21 8.80 -20.95 -23.54
CA ASN A 21 9.00 -20.33 -24.85
C ASN A 21 9.38 -21.37 -25.91
N ALA A 22 10.27 -22.31 -25.61
CA ALA A 22 10.63 -23.38 -26.55
C ALA A 22 9.42 -24.27 -26.90
N ARG A 23 8.58 -24.59 -25.91
CA ARG A 23 7.31 -25.30 -26.15
C ARG A 23 6.35 -24.50 -27.04
N SER A 24 6.26 -23.18 -26.84
CA SER A 24 5.45 -22.30 -27.67
C SER A 24 5.94 -22.28 -29.11
N VAL A 25 7.25 -22.07 -29.33
CA VAL A 25 7.88 -22.10 -30.66
C VAL A 25 7.62 -23.43 -31.36
N MET A 26 7.82 -24.55 -30.67
CA MET A 26 7.53 -25.88 -31.24
C MET A 26 6.05 -26.05 -31.61
N ASN A 27 5.13 -25.53 -30.81
CA ASN A 27 3.70 -25.56 -31.13
C ASN A 27 3.38 -24.71 -32.37
N SER A 28 3.93 -23.50 -32.48
CA SER A 28 3.75 -22.63 -33.64
C SER A 28 4.33 -23.28 -34.90
N VAL A 29 5.59 -23.73 -34.87
CA VAL A 29 6.25 -24.40 -36.00
C VAL A 29 5.45 -25.62 -36.46
N THR A 30 5.06 -26.50 -35.53
CA THR A 30 4.33 -27.72 -35.87
C THR A 30 2.91 -27.45 -36.38
N ALA A 31 2.25 -26.41 -35.89
CA ALA A 31 0.94 -26.01 -36.40
C ALA A 31 1.06 -25.33 -37.79
N SER A 32 2.11 -24.57 -38.06
CA SER A 32 2.32 -23.93 -39.37
C SER A 32 2.49 -24.95 -40.49
N ILE A 33 3.25 -26.01 -40.23
CA ILE A 33 3.54 -27.07 -41.21
C ILE A 33 2.45 -28.15 -41.32
N SER A 34 1.48 -28.20 -40.40
CA SER A 34 0.45 -29.26 -40.33
C SER A 34 -0.91 -28.76 -40.85
N GLY A 35 -0.94 -28.38 -42.14
CA GLY A 35 -2.16 -27.93 -42.85
C GLY A 35 -3.17 -29.04 -43.14
N GLU A 36 -4.34 -28.67 -43.67
CA GLU A 36 -5.45 -29.60 -43.97
C GLU A 36 -5.08 -30.64 -45.05
N ASN A 37 -4.21 -30.28 -46.00
CA ASN A 37 -3.69 -31.20 -47.03
C ASN A 37 -2.84 -32.36 -46.45
N LEU A 38 -2.40 -32.25 -45.19
CA LEU A 38 -1.64 -33.28 -44.47
C LEU A 38 -2.53 -34.12 -43.53
N ALA A 39 -3.83 -33.83 -43.44
CA ALA A 39 -4.77 -34.53 -42.57
C ALA A 39 -4.96 -36.00 -42.97
N ASN A 40 -5.07 -36.26 -44.28
CA ASN A 40 -5.57 -37.52 -44.83
C ASN A 40 -4.56 -38.25 -45.72
N SER A 41 -3.29 -37.85 -45.74
CA SER A 41 -2.36 -38.26 -46.80
C SER A 41 -1.10 -39.00 -46.34
N ARG A 42 -0.54 -39.81 -47.24
CA ARG A 42 0.84 -40.37 -47.17
C ARG A 42 1.91 -39.28 -46.97
N GLY A 43 1.58 -38.03 -47.32
CA GLY A 43 2.42 -36.85 -47.11
C GLY A 43 2.77 -36.60 -45.65
N LYS A 44 1.90 -36.96 -44.69
CA LYS A 44 2.19 -36.83 -43.26
C LYS A 44 3.36 -37.71 -42.82
N ILE A 45 3.41 -38.95 -43.30
CA ILE A 45 4.49 -39.89 -42.98
C ILE A 45 5.80 -39.40 -43.59
N LYS A 46 5.75 -38.93 -44.85
CA LYS A 46 6.91 -38.33 -45.54
C LYS A 46 7.43 -37.09 -44.80
N LEU A 47 6.53 -36.21 -44.35
CA LEU A 47 6.88 -35.02 -43.56
C LEU A 47 7.49 -35.38 -42.21
N CYS A 48 6.95 -36.38 -41.51
CA CYS A 48 7.50 -36.84 -40.22
C CYS A 48 8.92 -37.36 -40.38
N LYS A 49 9.18 -38.17 -41.43
CA LYS A 49 10.51 -38.68 -41.77
C LYS A 49 11.46 -37.54 -42.12
N ASN A 50 11.02 -36.62 -42.99
CA ASN A 50 11.84 -35.48 -43.41
C ASN A 50 12.19 -34.57 -42.24
N LEU A 51 11.31 -34.34 -41.26
CA LEU A 51 11.56 -33.41 -40.15
C LEU A 51 12.07 -34.06 -38.86
N GLY A 52 12.22 -35.38 -38.80
CA GLY A 52 12.63 -36.09 -37.57
C GLY A 52 11.65 -35.90 -36.40
N LEU A 53 10.35 -35.74 -36.71
CA LEU A 53 9.29 -35.51 -35.73
C LEU A 53 8.39 -36.75 -35.59
N PRO A 54 7.93 -37.07 -34.37
CA PRO A 54 6.97 -38.14 -34.18
C PRO A 54 5.60 -37.74 -34.76
N ALA A 55 4.89 -38.69 -35.37
CA ALA A 55 3.58 -38.45 -35.99
C ALA A 55 2.55 -37.82 -35.04
N ARG A 56 2.64 -38.13 -33.74
CA ARG A 56 1.83 -37.52 -32.68
C ARG A 56 2.03 -36.00 -32.57
N ARG A 57 3.25 -35.50 -32.79
CA ARG A 57 3.57 -34.07 -32.73
C ARG A 57 2.93 -33.32 -33.89
N VAL A 58 3.03 -33.88 -35.11
CA VAL A 58 2.41 -33.32 -36.32
C VAL A 58 0.88 -33.33 -36.20
N ALA A 59 0.29 -34.43 -35.71
CA ALA A 59 -1.14 -34.49 -35.41
C ALA A 59 -1.57 -33.46 -34.35
N GLY A 60 -0.74 -33.25 -33.31
CA GLY A 60 -0.94 -32.20 -32.32
C GLY A 60 -0.89 -30.79 -32.92
N GLY A 61 0.06 -30.54 -33.82
CA GLY A 61 0.17 -29.30 -34.59
C GLY A 61 -1.08 -29.00 -35.39
N GLN A 62 -1.66 -29.99 -36.07
CA GLN A 62 -2.91 -29.83 -36.81
C GLN A 62 -4.11 -29.44 -35.89
N ARG A 63 -4.20 -30.03 -34.69
CA ARG A 63 -5.21 -29.65 -33.68
C ARG A 63 -5.01 -28.21 -33.18
N ILE A 64 -3.77 -27.77 -33.07
CA ILE A 64 -3.44 -26.40 -32.68
C ILE A 64 -3.78 -25.43 -33.81
N ARG A 65 -3.39 -25.73 -35.05
CA ARG A 65 -3.70 -24.96 -36.26
C ARG A 65 -5.20 -24.76 -36.42
N SER A 66 -5.97 -25.85 -36.39
CA SER A 66 -7.44 -25.80 -36.51
C SER A 66 -8.08 -24.95 -35.40
N ARG A 67 -7.55 -24.99 -34.17
CA ARG A 67 -8.03 -24.12 -33.09
C ARG A 67 -7.73 -22.65 -33.36
N ILE A 68 -6.52 -22.33 -33.83
CA ILE A 68 -6.12 -20.94 -34.14
C ILE A 68 -6.99 -20.39 -35.27
N LEU A 69 -7.10 -21.13 -36.39
CA LEU A 69 -7.87 -20.69 -37.56
C LEU A 69 -9.38 -20.59 -37.30
N LYS A 70 -9.92 -21.36 -36.34
CA LYS A 70 -11.33 -21.28 -35.92
C LYS A 70 -11.57 -20.31 -34.76
N SER A 71 -10.53 -19.64 -34.25
CA SER A 71 -10.66 -18.67 -33.16
C SER A 71 -10.85 -17.26 -33.70
N GLU A 72 -11.66 -16.45 -33.01
CA GLU A 72 -11.95 -15.05 -33.40
C GLU A 72 -10.68 -14.20 -33.57
N SER A 73 -9.66 -14.43 -32.75
CA SER A 73 -8.41 -13.66 -32.80
C SER A 73 -7.39 -14.13 -33.84
N SER A 74 -7.54 -15.33 -34.42
CA SER A 74 -6.63 -15.94 -35.41
C SER A 74 -5.12 -15.80 -35.15
N ALA A 75 -4.72 -15.65 -33.88
CA ALA A 75 -3.37 -15.26 -33.52
C ALA A 75 -2.51 -16.48 -33.13
N TRP A 76 -1.47 -16.75 -33.91
CA TRP A 76 -0.54 -17.86 -33.71
C TRP A 76 0.30 -17.77 -32.42
N ALA A 77 0.50 -16.56 -31.91
CA ALA A 77 1.24 -16.29 -30.67
C ALA A 77 0.35 -16.37 -29.41
N LEU A 78 -0.97 -16.24 -29.56
CA LEU A 78 -1.95 -16.17 -28.47
C LEU A 78 -2.79 -17.44 -28.40
N THR A 79 -2.13 -18.60 -28.38
CA THR A 79 -2.83 -19.84 -28.02
C THR A 79 -3.17 -19.77 -26.53
N GLN A 80 -4.35 -19.22 -26.21
CA GLN A 80 -4.86 -19.26 -24.85
C GLN A 80 -4.93 -20.72 -24.41
N GLN A 81 -4.24 -21.03 -23.31
CA GLN A 81 -4.38 -22.34 -22.68
C GLN A 81 -5.83 -22.50 -22.24
N LYS A 82 -6.40 -23.69 -22.42
CA LYS A 82 -7.70 -23.98 -21.81
C LYS A 82 -7.57 -23.77 -20.31
N THR A 83 -8.31 -22.80 -19.77
CA THR A 83 -8.53 -22.69 -18.34
C THR A 83 -9.09 -24.01 -17.84
N ARG A 84 -8.56 -24.47 -16.71
CA ARG A 84 -9.07 -25.70 -16.10
C ARG A 84 -10.49 -25.44 -15.59
N LYS A 85 -11.34 -26.47 -15.55
CA LYS A 85 -12.74 -26.33 -15.12
C LYS A 85 -12.88 -25.87 -13.66
N ASP A 86 -11.90 -26.18 -12.82
CA ASP A 86 -11.77 -25.76 -11.43
C ASP A 86 -11.15 -24.35 -11.27
N SER A 87 -10.85 -23.66 -12.36
CA SER A 87 -10.37 -22.28 -12.30
C SER A 87 -11.49 -21.35 -11.83
N ILE A 88 -11.14 -20.42 -10.95
CA ILE A 88 -12.03 -19.35 -10.51
C ILE A 88 -12.48 -18.55 -11.73
N SER A 89 -13.79 -18.32 -11.85
CA SER A 89 -14.39 -17.55 -12.94
C SER A 89 -13.94 -16.09 -12.89
N GLU A 90 -13.90 -15.42 -14.05
CA GLU A 90 -13.53 -14.01 -14.11
C GLU A 90 -14.53 -13.11 -13.37
N GLU A 91 -15.81 -13.50 -13.32
CA GLU A 91 -16.85 -12.83 -12.54
C GLU A 91 -16.54 -12.90 -11.05
N THR A 92 -16.24 -14.08 -10.52
CA THR A 92 -15.85 -14.24 -9.11
C THR A 92 -14.59 -13.43 -8.79
N LYS A 93 -13.60 -13.39 -9.68
CA LYS A 93 -12.40 -12.56 -9.47
C LYS A 93 -12.75 -11.07 -9.37
N LYS A 94 -13.62 -10.56 -10.23
CA LYS A 94 -14.09 -9.18 -10.18
C LYS A 94 -14.85 -8.89 -8.90
N THR A 95 -15.73 -9.80 -8.46
CA THR A 95 -16.47 -9.65 -7.20
C THR A 95 -15.52 -9.59 -6.00
N VAL A 96 -14.54 -10.50 -5.93
CA VAL A 96 -13.50 -10.48 -4.89
C VAL A 96 -12.68 -9.20 -4.94
N TYR A 97 -12.28 -8.76 -6.13
CA TYR A 97 -11.52 -7.53 -6.33
C TYR A 97 -12.29 -6.30 -5.81
N ASN A 98 -13.56 -6.18 -6.17
CA ASN A 98 -14.43 -5.10 -5.71
C ASN A 98 -14.69 -5.18 -4.21
N PHE A 99 -14.80 -6.38 -3.65
CA PHE A 99 -14.98 -6.57 -2.22
C PHE A 99 -13.77 -6.06 -1.42
N TRP A 100 -12.53 -6.29 -1.89
CA TRP A 100 -11.34 -5.72 -1.25
C TRP A 100 -11.36 -4.19 -1.20
N LEU A 101 -12.03 -3.53 -2.14
CA LEU A 101 -12.17 -2.07 -2.21
C LEU A 101 -13.43 -1.54 -1.52
N SER A 102 -14.24 -2.42 -0.94
CA SER A 102 -15.46 -2.00 -0.27
C SER A 102 -15.19 -1.31 1.07
N ASP A 103 -16.05 -0.34 1.39
CA ASP A 103 -16.02 0.37 2.66
C ASP A 103 -16.16 -0.62 3.83
N GLY A 104 -15.34 -0.44 4.87
CA GLY A 104 -15.25 -1.36 6.01
C GLY A 104 -14.25 -2.51 5.84
N ILE A 105 -13.70 -2.70 4.63
CA ILE A 105 -12.61 -3.65 4.37
C ILE A 105 -11.29 -2.90 4.17
N SER A 106 -11.27 -1.95 3.23
CA SER A 106 -10.10 -1.09 3.02
C SER A 106 -10.51 0.34 2.68
N HIS A 107 -9.65 1.30 3.02
CA HIS A 107 -9.83 2.71 2.66
C HIS A 107 -8.59 3.27 1.96
N PRO A 108 -8.75 4.21 1.00
CA PRO A 108 -7.64 4.88 0.35
C PRO A 108 -6.92 5.82 1.33
N THR A 109 -5.58 5.88 1.23
CA THR A 109 -4.79 6.86 1.96
C THR A 109 -4.82 8.22 1.25
N GLY A 110 -4.98 9.31 2.00
CA GLY A 110 -5.11 10.67 1.45
C GLY A 110 -3.79 11.36 1.06
N ASN A 111 -2.63 10.76 1.34
CA ASN A 111 -1.34 11.37 1.05
C ASN A 111 -0.87 11.10 -0.37
N LYS A 112 -0.37 12.13 -1.06
CA LYS A 112 0.23 12.02 -2.40
C LYS A 112 1.49 11.14 -2.45
N SER A 113 2.17 10.96 -1.32
CA SER A 113 3.32 10.05 -1.21
C SER A 113 2.93 8.57 -1.28
N ASP A 114 1.67 8.25 -0.99
CA ASP A 114 1.23 6.88 -0.73
C ASP A 114 0.64 6.28 -2.00
N ILE A 115 1.40 6.36 -3.09
CA ILE A 115 1.05 5.81 -4.41
C ILE A 115 1.90 4.56 -4.66
N LYS A 116 1.24 3.43 -4.92
CA LYS A 116 1.91 2.21 -5.38
C LYS A 116 1.88 2.11 -6.90
N ARG A 117 2.98 1.61 -7.47
CA ARG A 117 3.13 1.39 -8.91
C ARG A 117 3.33 -0.09 -9.20
N GLU A 118 2.61 -0.60 -10.18
CA GLU A 118 2.81 -1.94 -10.74
C GLU A 118 3.31 -1.80 -12.18
N ARG A 119 4.33 -2.59 -12.53
CA ARG A 119 4.93 -2.57 -13.87
C ARG A 119 4.14 -3.49 -14.79
N LEU A 120 3.52 -2.93 -15.83
CA LEU A 120 2.82 -3.69 -16.87
C LEU A 120 3.75 -4.10 -18.03
N GLY A 121 4.83 -3.35 -18.24
CA GLY A 121 5.78 -3.61 -19.32
C GLY A 121 7.06 -2.78 -19.22
N PRO A 122 7.92 -2.78 -20.25
CA PRO A 122 9.05 -1.86 -20.35
C PRO A 122 8.55 -0.41 -20.26
N ASN A 123 8.99 0.31 -19.23
CA ASN A 123 8.62 1.71 -18.96
C ASN A 123 7.12 2.04 -18.85
N LEU A 124 6.25 1.01 -18.74
CA LEU A 124 4.80 1.18 -18.57
C LEU A 124 4.39 0.77 -17.16
N TYR A 125 3.83 1.71 -16.41
CA TYR A 125 3.44 1.54 -15.01
C TYR A 125 2.01 2.00 -14.79
N THR A 126 1.28 1.27 -13.95
CA THR A 126 -0.01 1.70 -13.42
C THR A 126 0.18 2.20 -12.00
N SER A 127 -0.23 3.44 -11.72
CA SER A 127 -0.21 4.01 -10.37
C SER A 127 -1.59 3.98 -9.74
N HIS A 128 -1.67 3.46 -8.52
CA HIS A 128 -2.87 3.48 -7.69
C HIS A 128 -2.56 4.07 -6.32
N MET A 129 -3.55 4.75 -5.74
CA MET A 129 -3.51 5.16 -4.34
C MET A 129 -3.42 3.92 -3.46
N THR A 130 -2.64 3.99 -2.39
CA THR A 130 -2.52 2.87 -1.46
C THR A 130 -3.79 2.76 -0.64
N HIS A 131 -4.29 1.54 -0.50
CA HIS A 131 -5.42 1.22 0.36
C HIS A 131 -4.92 0.50 1.63
N VAL A 132 -5.46 0.86 2.78
CA VAL A 132 -5.12 0.27 4.08
C VAL A 132 -6.29 -0.58 4.55
N LEU A 133 -6.01 -1.82 4.97
CA LEU A 133 -7.01 -2.72 5.53
C LEU A 133 -7.46 -2.27 6.93
N GLU A 134 -8.76 -2.23 7.16
CA GLU A 134 -9.36 -1.93 8.47
C GLU A 134 -9.44 -3.15 9.36
N LYS A 135 -9.65 -4.33 8.77
CA LYS A 135 -9.75 -5.62 9.45
C LYS A 135 -8.56 -6.51 9.10
N THR A 136 -8.42 -7.62 9.84
CA THR A 136 -7.45 -8.64 9.44
C THR A 136 -7.88 -9.31 8.14
N GLN A 137 -6.94 -9.91 7.41
CA GLN A 137 -7.25 -10.61 6.15
C GLN A 137 -8.21 -11.79 6.38
N THR A 138 -8.11 -12.44 7.55
CA THR A 138 -8.98 -13.54 7.94
C THR A 138 -10.40 -13.04 8.22
N ASP A 139 -10.55 -11.93 8.94
CA ASP A 139 -11.87 -11.34 9.19
C ASP A 139 -12.53 -10.88 7.87
N ALA A 140 -11.75 -10.26 6.98
CA ALA A 140 -12.25 -9.86 5.66
C ALA A 140 -12.72 -11.07 4.83
N TYR A 141 -12.04 -12.21 4.95
CA TYR A 141 -12.49 -13.45 4.30
C TYR A 141 -13.79 -14.00 4.91
N LEU A 142 -13.92 -13.96 6.24
CA LEU A 142 -15.16 -14.38 6.92
C LEU A 142 -16.34 -13.47 6.50
N ASP A 143 -16.12 -12.16 6.43
CA ASP A 143 -17.10 -11.20 5.93
C ASP A 143 -17.47 -11.48 4.46
N PHE A 144 -16.49 -11.86 3.63
CA PHE A 144 -16.74 -12.21 2.23
C PHE A 144 -17.62 -13.45 2.12
N VAL A 145 -17.31 -14.52 2.85
CA VAL A 145 -18.10 -15.77 2.86
C VAL A 145 -19.51 -15.53 3.38
N ALA A 146 -19.67 -14.65 4.39
CA ALA A 146 -20.97 -14.27 4.91
C ALA A 146 -21.80 -13.47 3.91
N LYS A 147 -21.15 -12.60 3.11
CA LYS A 147 -21.83 -11.74 2.12
C LYS A 147 -22.13 -12.45 0.80
N TYR A 148 -21.29 -13.40 0.40
CA TYR A 148 -21.39 -14.15 -0.86
C TYR A 148 -21.29 -15.67 -0.61
N PRO A 149 -22.28 -16.27 0.09
CA PRO A 149 -22.25 -17.69 0.45
C PRO A 149 -22.26 -18.63 -0.77
N GLU A 150 -22.75 -18.18 -1.91
CA GLU A 150 -22.75 -18.92 -3.19
C GLU A 150 -21.35 -19.08 -3.79
N ILE A 151 -20.42 -18.19 -3.45
CA ILE A 151 -19.06 -18.20 -3.99
C ILE A 151 -18.16 -19.11 -3.14
N LYS A 152 -17.89 -20.31 -3.66
CA LYS A 152 -16.95 -21.26 -3.04
C LYS A 152 -15.51 -20.91 -3.40
N ILE A 153 -14.87 -20.09 -2.56
CA ILE A 153 -13.45 -19.75 -2.66
C ILE A 153 -12.74 -20.05 -1.35
N GLY A 154 -11.55 -20.65 -1.41
CA GLY A 154 -10.73 -20.84 -0.22
C GLY A 154 -9.96 -19.57 0.17
N GLN A 155 -9.67 -19.39 1.46
CA GLN A 155 -8.99 -18.19 1.98
C GLN A 155 -7.69 -17.84 1.22
N ARG A 156 -6.80 -18.82 0.97
CA ARG A 156 -5.56 -18.56 0.23
C ARG A 156 -5.78 -18.06 -1.20
N ALA A 157 -6.87 -18.47 -1.85
CA ALA A 157 -7.21 -18.01 -3.19
C ALA A 157 -7.81 -16.59 -3.14
N PHE A 158 -8.63 -16.31 -2.14
CA PHE A 158 -9.17 -14.98 -1.86
C PHE A 158 -8.05 -13.95 -1.60
N GLU A 159 -7.08 -14.29 -0.74
CA GLU A 159 -5.92 -13.45 -0.42
C GLU A 159 -5.02 -13.20 -1.64
N LYS A 160 -4.88 -14.18 -2.54
CA LYS A 160 -4.13 -14.02 -3.80
C LYS A 160 -4.80 -13.07 -4.79
N LEU A 161 -6.11 -12.89 -4.70
CA LEU A 161 -6.88 -11.95 -5.52
C LEU A 161 -6.89 -10.54 -4.93
N ARG A 162 -6.17 -10.31 -3.83
CA ARG A 162 -6.00 -8.98 -3.25
C ARG A 162 -5.26 -8.06 -4.24
N PRO A 163 -5.79 -6.85 -4.51
CA PRO A 163 -5.10 -5.87 -5.36
C PRO A 163 -3.72 -5.50 -4.80
N PHE A 164 -2.73 -5.26 -5.67
CA PHE A 164 -1.34 -4.98 -5.27
C PHE A 164 -1.16 -3.72 -4.40
N PHE A 165 -2.09 -2.77 -4.55
CA PHE A 165 -2.11 -1.50 -3.82
C PHE A 165 -2.86 -1.56 -2.48
N VAL A 166 -3.52 -2.69 -2.15
CA VAL A 166 -4.12 -2.92 -0.85
C VAL A 166 -3.09 -3.56 0.08
N ARG A 167 -2.82 -2.94 1.24
CA ARG A 167 -1.86 -3.44 2.23
C ARG A 167 -2.47 -3.54 3.64
N PRO A 168 -1.94 -4.44 4.48
CA PRO A 168 -2.29 -4.45 5.91
C PRO A 168 -1.96 -3.12 6.58
N ALA A 169 -2.76 -2.74 7.58
CA ALA A 169 -2.47 -1.61 8.44
C ALA A 169 -1.16 -1.82 9.21
N SER A 170 -0.22 -0.91 9.00
CA SER A 170 0.98 -0.80 9.82
C SER A 170 0.70 -0.02 11.10
N GLU A 171 1.59 -0.09 12.09
CA GLU A 171 1.47 0.69 13.33
C GLU A 171 1.41 2.20 13.05
N LYS A 172 2.08 2.69 12.00
CA LYS A 172 2.01 4.09 11.58
C LYS A 172 0.61 4.49 11.14
N ASP A 173 -0.08 3.64 10.39
CA ASP A 173 -1.44 3.91 9.91
C ASP A 173 -2.46 3.91 11.06
N ARG A 174 -2.17 3.17 12.13
CA ARG A 174 -2.97 3.17 13.37
C ARG A 174 -2.72 4.41 14.23
N ASN A 175 -1.59 5.09 14.03
CA ASN A 175 -1.15 6.23 14.85
C ASN A 175 -1.39 7.60 14.18
N THR A 176 -2.06 7.66 13.02
CA THR A 176 -2.33 8.92 12.32
C THR A 176 -3.72 9.48 12.62
N CYS A 177 -3.87 10.20 13.73
CA CYS A 177 -4.98 11.16 13.82
C CYS A 177 -4.61 12.42 13.04
N CYS A 178 -5.46 12.80 12.09
CA CYS A 178 -5.37 14.09 11.39
C CYS A 178 -6.15 15.21 12.12
N CYS A 179 -6.59 14.96 13.35
CA CYS A 179 -7.25 15.97 14.16
C CYS A 179 -6.32 17.15 14.43
N ARG A 180 -6.88 18.36 14.45
CA ARG A 180 -6.15 19.61 14.71
C ARG A 180 -5.16 19.46 15.87
N TYR A 181 -5.61 18.87 16.97
CA TYR A 181 -4.80 18.69 18.18
C TYR A 181 -3.52 17.88 17.93
N HIS A 182 -3.63 16.71 17.30
CA HIS A 182 -2.46 15.86 17.02
C HIS A 182 -1.59 16.42 15.90
N VAL A 183 -2.17 17.12 14.92
CA VAL A 183 -1.38 17.84 13.90
C VAL A 183 -0.58 18.98 14.54
N GLU A 184 -1.22 19.78 15.40
CA GLU A 184 -0.58 20.88 16.14
C GLU A 184 0.55 20.35 17.04
N ALA A 185 0.29 19.29 17.82
CA ALA A 185 1.32 18.65 18.64
C ALA A 185 2.53 18.20 17.81
N ASN A 186 2.30 17.59 16.64
CA ASN A 186 3.38 17.18 15.74
C ASN A 186 4.17 18.36 15.16
N LEU A 187 3.51 19.48 14.85
CA LEU A 187 4.19 20.69 14.36
C LEU A 187 5.07 21.31 15.45
N VAL A 188 4.55 21.49 16.66
CA VAL A 188 5.29 22.04 17.80
C VAL A 188 6.44 21.11 18.18
N PHE A 189 6.21 19.80 18.23
CA PHE A 189 7.26 18.80 18.49
C PHE A 189 8.43 18.92 17.51
N LYS A 190 8.15 19.02 16.20
CA LYS A 190 9.21 19.19 15.20
C LYS A 190 10.01 20.48 15.42
N ALA A 191 9.36 21.58 15.81
CA ALA A 191 10.03 22.83 16.11
C ALA A 191 10.92 22.71 17.36
N CYS A 192 10.41 22.12 18.46
CA CYS A 192 11.18 21.83 19.66
C CYS A 192 12.40 20.94 19.40
N MET A 193 12.23 19.83 18.67
CA MET A 193 13.34 18.93 18.36
C MET A 193 14.36 19.56 17.40
N LYS A 194 13.91 20.43 16.49
CA LYS A 194 14.83 21.22 15.64
C LYS A 194 15.69 22.16 16.48
N PHE A 195 15.10 22.80 17.49
CA PHE A 195 15.83 23.66 18.43
C PHE A 195 16.85 22.86 19.26
N ARG A 196 16.47 21.70 19.82
CA ARG A 196 17.43 20.82 20.51
C ARG A 196 18.60 20.43 19.61
N LYS A 197 18.31 19.99 18.38
CA LYS A 197 19.33 19.66 17.38
C LYS A 197 20.27 20.81 17.05
N SER A 198 19.83 22.07 17.12
CA SER A 198 20.73 23.21 16.91
C SER A 198 21.66 23.44 18.10
N CYS A 199 21.19 23.21 19.33
CA CYS A 199 22.02 23.34 20.53
C CYS A 199 23.03 22.19 20.67
N ASP A 200 22.64 20.96 20.32
CA ASP A 200 23.52 19.78 20.43
C ASP A 200 24.70 19.83 19.44
N ARG A 201 24.56 20.54 18.32
CA ARG A 201 25.67 20.75 17.36
C ARG A 201 26.83 21.58 17.93
N GLU A 202 26.61 22.26 19.05
CA GLU A 202 27.61 23.07 19.73
C GLU A 202 28.32 22.30 20.86
N THR A 203 27.87 21.09 21.22
CA THR A 203 28.39 20.31 22.36
C THR A 203 28.63 18.85 21.97
N ASP A 204 29.90 18.47 21.82
CA ASP A 204 30.37 17.19 21.27
C ASP A 204 30.33 16.02 22.29
N SER A 205 29.32 15.95 23.16
CA SER A 205 29.28 15.02 24.30
C SER A 205 28.15 13.99 24.23
N GLN A 206 28.53 12.72 24.41
CA GLN A 206 27.64 11.56 24.50
C GLN A 206 26.73 11.62 25.75
N GLU A 207 25.53 11.05 25.61
CA GLU A 207 24.46 10.93 26.62
C GLU A 207 24.05 12.24 27.30
N SER A 208 23.34 13.08 26.54
CA SER A 208 22.61 14.23 27.07
C SER A 208 21.40 13.79 27.89
N ASP A 209 21.25 14.35 29.10
CA ASP A 209 20.03 14.31 29.92
C ASP A 209 18.76 14.80 29.18
N TYR A 210 18.94 15.43 28.01
CA TYR A 210 17.90 16.03 27.18
C TYR A 210 17.93 15.45 25.76
N PRO A 211 17.48 14.20 25.56
CA PRO A 211 17.55 13.54 24.26
C PRO A 211 16.72 14.25 23.19
N VAL A 212 17.22 14.18 21.96
CA VAL A 212 16.51 14.55 20.74
C VAL A 212 15.71 13.37 20.23
N PHE A 213 14.38 13.54 20.17
CA PHE A 213 13.49 12.52 19.65
C PHE A 213 13.31 12.65 18.13
N GLU A 214 13.41 11.54 17.42
CA GLU A 214 13.09 11.50 15.99
C GLU A 214 11.57 11.48 15.76
N LYS A 215 10.84 10.77 16.61
CA LYS A 215 9.39 10.58 16.49
C LYS A 215 8.68 11.02 17.75
N MET A 216 7.47 11.54 17.57
CA MET A 216 6.57 11.87 18.69
C MET A 216 6.27 10.65 19.57
N SER A 217 6.20 9.44 18.99
CA SER A 217 6.04 8.17 19.73
C SER A 217 7.05 8.02 20.84
N ASP A 218 8.31 8.37 20.58
CA ASP A 218 9.43 8.13 21.47
C ASP A 218 9.32 9.06 22.70
N LEU A 219 8.94 10.32 22.44
CA LEU A 219 8.61 11.28 23.49
C LEU A 219 7.43 10.79 24.35
N ILE A 220 6.37 10.27 23.73
CA ILE A 220 5.22 9.75 24.46
C ILE A 220 5.62 8.58 25.35
N HIS A 221 6.46 7.66 24.85
CA HIS A 221 6.92 6.49 25.59
C HIS A 221 7.62 6.85 26.90
N ILE A 222 8.35 7.95 26.95
CA ILE A 222 9.02 8.44 28.19
C ILE A 222 8.02 9.06 29.16
N THR A 223 6.95 9.66 28.64
CA THR A 223 5.88 10.24 29.47
C THR A 223 4.87 9.21 29.97
N LEU A 224 4.98 7.93 29.60
CA LEU A 224 4.08 6.84 29.99
C LEU A 224 4.82 5.75 30.76
N CYS A 225 4.11 5.03 31.61
CA CYS A 225 4.65 3.83 32.26
C CYS A 225 5.05 2.75 31.22
N PRO A 226 6.00 1.85 31.54
CA PRO A 226 6.34 0.73 30.68
C PRO A 226 5.14 -0.13 30.28
N LYS A 227 5.22 -0.73 29.09
CA LYS A 227 4.19 -1.65 28.59
C LYS A 227 4.16 -2.92 29.45
N VAL A 228 2.95 -3.37 29.78
CA VAL A 228 2.72 -4.68 30.39
C VAL A 228 2.13 -5.58 29.31
N ASN A 229 2.77 -6.73 29.04
CA ASN A 229 2.36 -7.66 27.97
C ASN A 229 2.25 -7.01 26.58
N GLY A 230 3.13 -6.05 26.27
CA GLY A 230 3.16 -5.36 24.97
C GLY A 230 2.16 -4.20 24.82
N PHE A 231 1.32 -3.92 25.83
CA PHE A 231 0.33 -2.83 25.79
C PHE A 231 0.51 -1.83 26.94
N TYR A 232 0.14 -0.57 26.70
CA TYR A 232 0.04 0.44 27.75
C TYR A 232 -1.25 0.25 28.55
N ARG A 233 -1.19 0.48 29.86
CA ARG A 233 -2.39 0.51 30.70
C ARG A 233 -3.28 1.68 30.28
N LYS A 234 -4.59 1.45 30.21
CA LYS A 234 -5.58 2.48 29.83
C LYS A 234 -5.47 3.75 30.68
N ASN A 235 -5.27 3.62 31.99
CA ASN A 235 -5.12 4.77 32.90
C ASN A 235 -3.91 5.67 32.56
N CYS A 236 -2.84 5.10 32.00
CA CYS A 236 -1.68 5.88 31.55
C CYS A 236 -2.00 6.62 30.25
N LEU A 237 -2.69 5.96 29.31
CA LEU A 237 -3.16 6.57 28.06
C LEU A 237 -4.19 7.68 28.30
N ASP A 238 -5.03 7.53 29.32
CA ASP A 238 -5.99 8.53 29.77
C ASP A 238 -5.37 9.62 30.66
N ARG A 239 -4.05 9.59 30.90
CA ARG A 239 -3.30 10.57 31.71
C ARG A 239 -3.82 10.72 33.16
N LYS A 240 -4.39 9.64 33.71
CA LYS A 240 -4.88 9.55 35.10
C LYS A 240 -3.94 8.81 36.03
N CYS A 241 -2.79 8.36 35.53
CA CYS A 241 -1.80 7.63 36.32
C CYS A 241 -0.94 8.63 37.11
N SER A 242 -0.72 8.35 38.40
CA SER A 242 0.15 9.16 39.27
C SER A 242 1.65 8.93 39.04
N LEU A 243 2.02 7.81 38.39
CA LEU A 243 3.42 7.37 38.23
C LEU A 243 4.07 7.84 36.92
N CYS A 244 3.29 8.25 35.93
CA CYS A 244 3.81 8.74 34.66
C CYS A 244 3.13 10.04 34.28
N GLY A 245 3.85 10.91 33.58
CA GLY A 245 3.27 12.15 33.11
C GLY A 245 4.23 12.96 32.28
N VAL A 246 3.75 14.15 31.91
CA VAL A 246 4.52 15.12 31.11
C VAL A 246 5.72 15.67 31.88
N GLY A 247 5.72 15.58 33.22
CA GLY A 247 6.85 15.95 34.06
C GLY A 247 8.15 15.18 33.74
N ASN A 248 8.04 13.95 33.21
CA ASN A 248 9.20 13.16 32.78
C ASN A 248 9.92 13.77 31.58
N PHE A 249 9.25 14.65 30.82
CA PHE A 249 9.87 15.42 29.76
C PHE A 249 10.59 16.63 30.37
N LYS A 250 11.88 16.45 30.63
CA LYS A 250 12.77 17.48 31.18
C LYS A 250 13.14 18.52 30.11
N LEU A 251 13.21 19.78 30.52
CA LEU A 251 13.64 20.90 29.68
C LEU A 251 15.05 21.31 30.06
N SER A 252 15.89 21.62 29.08
CA SER A 252 17.24 22.10 29.34
C SER A 252 17.23 23.56 29.84
N PRO A 253 18.34 24.06 30.42
CA PRO A 253 18.44 25.46 30.84
C PRO A 253 18.20 26.44 29.69
N ASN A 254 18.71 26.14 28.50
CA ASN A 254 18.51 26.95 27.28
C ASN A 254 17.04 26.97 26.82
N GLU A 255 16.28 25.89 27.11
CA GLU A 255 14.86 25.81 26.79
C GLU A 255 13.99 26.59 27.78
N SER A 256 14.49 26.78 29.00
CA SER A 256 13.79 27.48 30.08
C SER A 256 14.04 29.00 30.03
N GLN A 257 15.00 29.46 29.23
CA GLN A 257 15.30 30.87 29.05
C GLN A 257 14.28 31.56 28.15
N SER A 258 13.90 32.79 28.54
CA SER A 258 12.95 33.64 27.82
C SER A 258 13.61 34.55 26.77
N SER A 259 14.95 34.61 26.74
CA SER A 259 15.73 35.57 25.96
C SER A 259 15.75 35.25 24.46
N SER A 260 15.82 33.97 24.10
CA SER A 260 15.86 33.54 22.70
C SER A 260 14.45 33.47 22.10
N THR A 261 14.29 34.07 20.92
CA THR A 261 13.02 34.05 20.16
C THR A 261 13.08 33.03 19.04
N VAL A 262 12.01 32.25 18.86
CA VAL A 262 11.90 31.23 17.81
C VAL A 262 10.62 31.40 17.00
N GLU A 263 10.72 31.09 15.72
CA GLU A 263 9.61 31.03 14.77
C GLU A 263 9.04 29.62 14.67
N TRP A 264 7.76 29.45 14.99
CA TRP A 264 7.05 28.17 14.91
C TRP A 264 5.59 28.36 14.50
N GLN A 265 4.89 27.26 14.22
CA GLN A 265 3.55 27.28 13.66
C GLN A 265 2.52 26.68 14.62
N LYS A 266 1.35 27.30 14.70
CA LYS A 266 0.20 26.76 15.43
C LYS A 266 -1.12 27.21 14.80
N TYR A 267 -2.19 26.50 15.14
CA TYR A 267 -3.52 26.84 14.65
C TYR A 267 -4.17 27.92 15.53
N GLU A 268 -4.68 28.99 14.92
CA GLU A 268 -5.47 30.00 15.62
C GLU A 268 -6.73 30.34 14.82
N TYR A 269 -7.80 30.70 15.53
CA TYR A 269 -9.03 31.18 14.92
C TYR A 269 -8.86 32.66 14.59
N ILE A 270 -8.87 32.99 13.30
CA ILE A 270 -8.86 34.36 12.81
C ILE A 270 -10.30 34.77 12.49
N THR A 271 -10.71 35.94 12.98
CA THR A 271 -11.97 36.58 12.58
C THR A 271 -11.72 37.40 11.32
N GLU A 272 -12.23 36.95 10.19
CA GLU A 272 -12.24 37.73 8.95
C GLU A 272 -13.55 38.51 8.86
N LYS A 273 -13.46 39.84 8.70
CA LYS A 273 -14.61 40.68 8.33
C LYS A 273 -14.88 40.47 6.85
N SER A 274 -15.95 39.76 6.51
CA SER A 274 -16.42 39.65 5.13
C SER A 274 -17.05 40.98 4.69
N LYS A 275 -17.15 41.24 3.38
CA LYS A 275 -17.92 42.37 2.84
C LYS A 275 -19.41 42.12 3.14
N GLY A 276 -19.89 42.70 4.24
CA GLY A 276 -21.22 42.48 4.83
C GLY A 276 -21.10 42.03 6.28
N LYS A 277 -22.06 42.43 7.15
CA LYS A 277 -22.05 42.30 8.63
C LYS A 277 -21.77 40.90 9.24
N ASN A 278 -21.43 39.88 8.46
CA ASN A 278 -21.12 38.53 8.92
C ASN A 278 -19.62 38.34 9.18
N VAL A 279 -19.25 38.22 10.46
CA VAL A 279 -17.91 37.82 10.90
C VAL A 279 -17.77 36.31 10.74
N ARG A 280 -16.83 35.84 9.91
CA ARG A 280 -16.52 34.41 9.78
C ARG A 280 -15.25 34.10 10.58
N ARG A 281 -15.33 33.10 11.47
CA ARG A 281 -14.16 32.56 12.19
C ARG A 281 -13.55 31.45 11.34
N ARG A 282 -12.35 31.67 10.84
CA ARG A 282 -11.59 30.67 10.08
C ARG A 282 -10.44 30.15 10.92
N LEU A 283 -10.25 28.84 10.93
CA LEU A 283 -9.07 28.22 11.53
C LEU A 283 -7.92 28.27 10.53
N THR A 284 -6.82 28.91 10.91
CA THR A 284 -5.68 29.10 10.02
C THR A 284 -4.39 28.73 10.74
N LEU A 285 -3.42 28.18 10.01
CA LEU A 285 -2.08 27.92 10.51
C LEU A 285 -1.27 29.22 10.45
N ILE A 286 -0.85 29.74 11.60
CA ILE A 286 -0.12 31.01 11.71
C ILE A 286 1.32 30.74 12.14
N LYS A 287 2.27 31.52 11.62
CA LYS A 287 3.64 31.58 12.12
C LYS A 287 3.70 32.54 13.30
N LYS A 288 4.04 32.05 14.49
CA LYS A 288 4.28 32.86 15.69
C LYS A 288 5.78 33.03 15.93
N LYS A 289 6.16 34.21 16.43
CA LYS A 289 7.46 34.49 17.06
C LYS A 289 7.24 34.55 18.56
N THR A 290 7.77 33.60 19.31
CA THR A 290 7.68 33.57 20.79
C THR A 290 9.03 33.23 21.38
N SER A 291 9.14 33.33 22.71
CA SER A 291 10.30 32.76 23.41
C SER A 291 10.35 31.24 23.25
N VAL A 292 11.56 30.66 23.38
CA VAL A 292 11.78 29.21 23.37
C VAL A 292 10.96 28.54 24.48
N ASN A 293 10.98 29.12 25.69
CA ASN A 293 10.21 28.62 26.83
C ASN A 293 8.71 28.50 26.51
N GLU A 294 8.09 29.52 25.89
CA GLU A 294 6.67 29.47 25.53
C GLU A 294 6.35 28.33 24.55
N MET A 295 7.24 28.05 23.60
CA MET A 295 7.08 26.93 22.66
C MET A 295 7.12 25.57 23.37
N PHE A 296 8.07 25.35 24.28
CA PHE A 296 8.18 24.09 25.03
C PHE A 296 7.04 23.91 26.05
N LEU A 297 6.59 24.98 26.71
CA LEU A 297 5.40 24.94 27.57
C LEU A 297 4.14 24.60 26.77
N ASN A 298 4.02 25.12 25.55
CA ASN A 298 2.93 24.75 24.66
C ASN A 298 2.96 23.24 24.32
N LEU A 299 4.15 22.70 24.01
CA LEU A 299 4.30 21.26 23.79
C LEU A 299 3.90 20.46 25.03
N LYS A 300 4.33 20.86 26.24
CA LYS A 300 3.94 20.19 27.49
C LYS A 300 2.42 20.19 27.67
N LYS A 301 1.76 21.33 27.46
CA LYS A 301 0.29 21.44 27.50
C LYS A 301 -0.38 20.52 26.49
N LEU A 302 0.18 20.40 25.28
CA LEU A 302 -0.31 19.48 24.26
C LEU A 302 -0.02 18.01 24.61
N LEU A 303 0.93 17.69 25.49
CA LEU A 303 1.17 16.31 25.93
C LEU A 303 0.27 15.88 27.08
N GLU A 304 -0.30 16.82 27.84
CA GLU A 304 -1.18 16.54 28.99
C GLU A 304 -2.46 15.79 28.59
N THR A 305 -2.97 16.01 27.37
CA THR A 305 -4.12 15.24 26.87
C THR A 305 -3.76 14.19 25.82
N PHE A 306 -2.55 14.26 25.24
CA PHE A 306 -2.01 13.25 24.30
C PHE A 306 -1.72 11.94 25.05
N PRO A 307 -2.03 10.73 24.52
CA PRO A 307 -2.44 10.39 23.14
C PRO A 307 -3.91 10.51 22.82
N ARG A 308 -4.75 10.83 23.79
CA ARG A 308 -6.15 11.10 23.51
C ARG A 308 -6.28 12.44 22.77
N SER A 309 -7.23 12.56 21.85
CA SER A 309 -7.69 13.89 21.43
C SER A 309 -8.66 14.37 22.51
N PRO A 310 -8.63 15.65 22.92
CA PRO A 310 -9.75 16.20 23.67
C PRO A 310 -11.04 15.95 22.87
N ALA A 311 -12.09 15.49 23.54
CA ALA A 311 -13.39 15.28 22.90
C ALA A 311 -13.78 16.57 22.17
N PRO A 312 -14.42 16.50 20.99
CA PRO A 312 -14.92 17.70 20.34
C PRO A 312 -15.78 18.44 21.35
N ILE A 313 -15.39 19.68 21.68
CA ILE A 313 -16.23 20.60 22.42
C ILE A 313 -17.52 20.63 21.60
N LYS A 314 -18.60 20.05 22.12
CA LYS A 314 -19.93 20.21 21.54
C LYS A 314 -20.14 21.71 21.54
N LEU A 315 -19.98 22.36 20.39
CA LEU A 315 -20.39 23.73 20.20
C LEU A 315 -21.84 23.74 20.65
N ALA A 316 -22.11 24.40 21.78
CA ALA A 316 -23.47 24.67 22.19
C ALA A 316 -24.16 25.24 20.95
N LYS A 317 -25.15 24.53 20.42
CA LYS A 317 -26.09 25.11 19.49
C LYS A 317 -26.63 26.32 20.24
N GLN A 318 -26.20 27.51 19.86
CA GLN A 318 -26.87 28.73 20.29
C GLN A 318 -28.27 28.63 19.67
N SER A 319 -29.21 28.24 20.52
CA SER A 319 -30.62 28.47 20.33
C SER A 319 -30.87 29.96 20.19
N THR A 320 -31.81 30.28 19.29
CA THR A 320 -32.34 31.59 18.85
C THR A 320 -31.47 32.36 17.86
#